data_AF-A0A822D9X3-F1
#
_entry.id   AF-A0A822D9X3-F1
#
_cell.length_a   1.000
_cell.length_b   1.000
_cell.length_c   1.000
_cell.angle_alpha   90.00
_cell.angle_beta   90.00
_cell.angle_gamma   90.00
#
_symmetry.space_group_name_H-M   'P 1'
#
loop_
_entity.id
_entity.type
_entity.pdbx_description
1 polymer ?
#
loop_
_entity_poly.entity_id
_entity_poly.type
_entity_poly.pdbx_seq_one_letter_code
_entity_poly.pdbx_strand_id
1 'polypeptide(L)'
;MYALKRNDLIFITGECGTAKSSLIRLVERTMNKQMSANNTDSTEDEQQKLVITNKVFPNSFDEDQFYHTKNSFIEQWKRYHAITVAADATSDQHWIILDIDSHSNWLTPEKIRYIYNELHSSLSCHEGSIKLLIECNKLPNEFYNNCSVSNKMFILNLDKFQTRMKLIQSAVRNLELKLHLLDSTLSSIKEFVNDIIEPYIKYIEKEHIYHTH
;
A
#
# COMPACT_ATOMS: atom_id res chain seq x y z
N MET A 1 -4.55 -0.58 1.86
CA MET A 1 -5.46 -1.12 2.90
C MET A 1 -6.44 -2.17 2.37
N TYR A 2 -7.32 -1.86 1.42
CA TYR A 2 -8.27 -2.85 0.89
C TYR A 2 -7.60 -4.14 0.38
N ALA A 3 -6.55 -4.00 -0.45
CA ALA A 3 -5.76 -5.13 -0.95
C ALA A 3 -5.12 -5.95 0.19
N LEU A 4 -4.63 -5.28 1.23
CA LEU A 4 -4.02 -5.91 2.38
C LEU A 4 -5.03 -6.75 3.20
N LYS A 5 -6.32 -6.37 3.24
CA LYS A 5 -7.34 -7.10 3.99
C LYS A 5 -7.78 -8.38 3.29
N ARG A 6 -7.87 -8.35 1.96
CA ARG A 6 -8.45 -9.44 1.15
C ARG A 6 -7.47 -10.48 0.63
N ASN A 7 -6.17 -10.21 0.71
CA ASN A 7 -5.14 -11.07 0.14
C ASN A 7 -4.24 -11.61 1.25
N ASP A 8 -3.94 -12.90 1.14
CA ASP A 8 -3.06 -13.64 2.04
C ASP A 8 -1.62 -13.61 1.50
N LEU A 9 -1.46 -13.39 0.19
CA LEU A 9 -0.17 -13.29 -0.49
C LEU A 9 -0.03 -11.94 -1.19
N ILE A 10 1.01 -11.19 -0.85
CA ILE A 10 1.19 -9.81 -1.31
C ILE A 10 2.61 -9.62 -1.82
N PHE A 11 2.76 -9.38 -3.11
CA PHE A 11 4.04 -9.06 -3.73
C PHE A 11 4.20 -7.55 -3.84
N ILE A 12 5.34 -7.04 -3.38
CA ILE A 12 5.77 -5.65 -3.59
C ILE A 12 7.01 -5.71 -4.47
N THR A 13 6.83 -5.33 -5.73
CA THR A 13 7.87 -5.36 -6.76
C THR A 13 8.34 -3.94 -7.07
N GLY A 14 9.64 -3.74 -7.23
CA GLY A 14 10.19 -2.47 -7.72
C GLY A 14 11.71 -2.46 -7.67
N GLU A 15 12.36 -1.61 -8.47
CA GLU A 15 13.82 -1.53 -8.54
C GLU A 15 14.49 -1.29 -7.16
N CYS A 16 15.79 -1.63 -7.05
CA CYS A 16 16.58 -1.32 -5.86
C CYS A 16 16.47 0.18 -5.53
N GLY A 17 16.22 0.51 -4.25
CA GLY A 17 16.03 1.89 -3.81
C GLY A 17 14.62 2.44 -4.00
N THR A 18 13.69 1.71 -4.65
CA THR A 18 12.27 1.98 -4.44
C THR A 18 11.96 1.71 -2.97
N ALA A 19 11.25 2.62 -2.31
CA ALA A 19 11.06 2.66 -0.86
C ALA A 19 10.19 1.51 -0.29
N LYS A 20 10.36 0.29 -0.79
CA LYS A 20 9.69 -0.97 -0.42
C LYS A 20 9.74 -1.21 1.08
N SER A 21 10.93 -1.20 1.67
CA SER A 21 11.09 -1.29 3.13
C SER A 21 10.36 -0.18 3.89
N SER A 22 10.32 1.06 3.39
CA SER A 22 9.56 2.15 4.01
C SER A 22 8.05 1.97 3.88
N LEU A 23 7.58 1.47 2.74
CA LEU A 23 6.17 1.14 2.51
C LEU A 23 5.72 0.01 3.43
N ILE A 24 6.55 -1.01 3.62
CA ILE A 24 6.26 -2.13 4.51
C ILE A 24 6.17 -1.66 5.97
N ARG A 25 7.11 -0.83 6.43
CA ARG A 25 7.02 -0.19 7.76
C ARG A 25 5.79 0.69 7.91
N LEU A 26 5.38 1.39 6.86
CA LEU A 26 4.14 2.18 6.86
C LEU A 26 2.91 1.28 6.98
N VAL A 27 2.89 0.16 6.25
CA VAL A 27 1.83 -0.86 6.35
C VAL A 27 1.73 -1.41 7.76
N GLU A 28 2.84 -1.83 8.35
CA GLU A 28 2.93 -2.31 9.72
C GLU A 28 2.37 -1.29 10.73
N ARG A 29 2.85 -0.04 10.68
CA ARG A 29 2.37 1.03 11.56
C ARG A 29 0.88 1.31 11.39
N THR A 30 0.38 1.26 10.16
CA THR A 30 -1.04 1.53 9.86
C THR A 30 -1.93 0.39 10.37
N MET A 31 -1.48 -0.86 10.25
CA MET A 31 -2.21 -2.02 10.78
C MET A 31 -2.29 -2.00 12.29
N ASN A 32 -1.17 -1.75 12.98
CA ASN A 32 -1.14 -1.63 14.43
C ASN A 32 -2.07 -0.52 14.93
N LYS A 33 -2.05 0.65 14.28
CA LYS A 33 -2.97 1.76 14.63
C LYS A 33 -4.44 1.40 14.42
N GLN A 34 -4.79 0.68 13.34
CA GLN A 34 -6.18 0.30 13.09
C GLN A 34 -6.69 -0.73 14.11
N MET A 35 -5.85 -1.67 14.55
CA MET A 35 -6.22 -2.63 15.59
C MET A 35 -6.41 -1.93 16.94
N SER A 36 -5.55 -0.97 17.29
CA SER A 36 -5.70 -0.19 18.54
C SER A 36 -6.94 0.72 18.53
N ALA A 37 -7.32 1.28 17.38
CA ALA A 37 -8.47 2.18 17.27
C ALA A 37 -9.84 1.47 17.31
N ASN A 38 -9.89 0.17 17.03
CA ASN A 38 -11.10 -0.63 17.13
C ASN A 38 -11.37 -1.16 18.55
N ASN A 39 -10.43 -1.02 19.48
CA ASN A 39 -10.50 -1.53 20.85
C ASN A 39 -10.90 -0.46 21.89
N THR A 40 -11.30 0.74 21.47
CA THR A 40 -11.68 1.81 22.41
C THR A 40 -13.08 1.69 23.00
N ASP A 41 -13.84 0.62 22.70
CA ASP A 41 -15.21 0.38 23.21
C ASP A 41 -15.37 -0.92 24.02
N SER A 42 -14.30 -1.70 24.26
CA SER A 42 -14.37 -2.94 25.06
C SER A 42 -13.53 -2.86 26.34
N THR A 43 -14.12 -3.34 27.43
CA THR A 43 -13.61 -3.37 28.81
C THR A 43 -12.24 -4.05 28.94
N GLU A 44 -11.49 -3.65 29.96
CA GLU A 44 -10.04 -3.82 30.23
C GLU A 44 -9.37 -5.22 30.17
N ASP A 45 -10.00 -6.27 29.62
CA ASP A 45 -9.41 -7.62 29.52
C ASP A 45 -9.27 -8.16 28.09
N GLU A 46 -9.54 -7.37 27.04
CA GLU A 46 -9.25 -7.80 25.67
C GLU A 46 -7.79 -7.54 25.28
N GLN A 47 -7.00 -8.61 25.39
CA GLN A 47 -5.63 -8.75 24.88
C GLN A 47 -5.46 -7.97 23.56
N GLN A 48 -4.47 -7.07 23.53
CA GLN A 48 -4.09 -6.34 22.34
C GLN A 48 -3.83 -7.33 21.20
N LYS A 49 -4.62 -7.27 20.12
CA LYS A 49 -4.35 -8.01 18.89
C LYS A 49 -3.10 -7.41 18.24
N LEU A 50 -1.93 -7.88 18.65
CA LEU A 50 -0.64 -7.49 18.10
C LEU A 50 -0.45 -8.10 16.72
N VAL A 51 0.01 -7.29 15.76
CA VAL A 51 0.56 -7.80 14.51
C VAL A 51 2.04 -8.09 14.74
N ILE A 52 2.41 -9.38 14.70
CA ILE A 52 3.81 -9.78 14.74
C ILE A 52 4.37 -9.72 13.32
N THR A 53 5.38 -8.89 13.14
CA THR A 53 6.08 -8.70 11.86
C THR A 53 7.45 -9.38 11.90
N ASN A 54 7.68 -10.38 11.04
CA ASN A 54 8.99 -11.02 10.92
C ASN A 54 9.60 -10.74 9.56
N LYS A 55 10.76 -10.06 9.53
CA LYS A 55 11.52 -9.85 8.29
C LYS A 55 12.59 -10.92 8.13
N VAL A 56 12.61 -11.56 6.96
CA VAL A 56 13.50 -12.67 6.63
C VAL A 56 14.25 -12.33 5.35
N PHE A 57 15.52 -12.69 5.29
CA PHE A 57 16.36 -12.54 4.10
C PHE A 57 16.73 -13.94 3.57
N PRO A 58 15.93 -14.56 2.69
CA PRO A 58 16.18 -15.93 2.24
C PRO A 58 17.56 -16.13 1.62
N ASN A 59 18.11 -15.10 0.97
CA ASN A 59 19.43 -15.15 0.35
C ASN A 59 20.61 -15.24 1.33
N SER A 60 20.39 -15.15 2.64
CA SER A 60 21.43 -15.45 3.63
C SER A 60 21.66 -16.95 3.81
N PHE A 61 20.88 -17.79 3.13
CA PHE A 61 20.96 -19.24 3.17
C PHE A 61 21.28 -19.79 1.77
N ASP A 62 21.85 -20.99 1.69
CA ASP A 62 21.84 -21.75 0.44
C ASP A 62 20.41 -22.24 0.15
N GLU A 63 20.06 -22.41 -1.12
CA GLU A 63 18.69 -22.77 -1.54
C GLU A 63 18.25 -24.12 -0.95
N ASP A 64 19.12 -25.12 -1.00
CA ASP A 64 18.87 -26.43 -0.41
C ASP A 64 18.79 -26.36 1.12
N GLN A 65 19.58 -25.49 1.75
CA GLN A 65 19.46 -25.24 3.18
C GLN A 65 18.09 -24.66 3.49
N PHE A 66 17.61 -23.69 2.71
CA PHE A 66 16.34 -23.02 2.94
C PHE A 66 15.11 -23.91 2.70
N TYR A 67 15.13 -24.79 1.69
CA TYR A 67 13.95 -25.59 1.31
C TYR A 67 13.98 -27.05 1.77
N HIS A 68 15.15 -27.68 1.87
CA HIS A 68 15.26 -29.15 1.88
C HIS A 68 15.95 -29.76 3.11
N THR A 69 16.49 -28.97 4.02
CA THR A 69 17.15 -29.51 5.23
C THR A 69 16.26 -29.47 6.48
N LYS A 70 16.52 -30.36 7.44
CA LYS A 70 15.96 -30.30 8.81
C LYS A 70 16.39 -29.05 9.59
N ASN A 71 17.28 -28.24 9.03
CA ASN A 71 17.72 -26.92 9.52
C ASN A 71 17.24 -25.79 8.60
N SER A 72 16.18 -26.04 7.81
CA SER A 72 15.61 -25.05 6.91
C SER A 72 15.20 -23.78 7.61
N PHE A 73 15.12 -22.68 6.86
CA PHE A 73 14.56 -21.43 7.37
C PHE A 73 13.19 -21.68 7.99
N ILE A 74 12.38 -22.54 7.40
CA ILE A 74 11.07 -22.91 7.93
C ILE A 74 11.21 -23.56 9.31
N GLU A 75 12.15 -24.48 9.52
CA GLU A 75 12.42 -25.09 10.82
C GLU A 75 13.09 -24.13 11.82
N GLN A 76 14.00 -23.26 11.36
CA GLN A 76 14.63 -22.23 12.20
C GLN A 76 13.63 -21.16 12.61
N TRP A 77 12.76 -20.75 11.70
CA TRP A 77 11.62 -19.89 11.96
C TRP A 77 10.67 -20.57 12.91
N LYS A 78 10.30 -21.85 12.70
CA LYS A 78 9.52 -22.61 13.70
C LYS A 78 10.18 -22.59 15.08
N ARG A 79 11.51 -22.73 15.18
CA ARG A 79 12.24 -22.67 16.47
C ARG A 79 12.25 -21.27 17.08
N TYR A 80 12.61 -20.23 16.32
CA TYR A 80 12.62 -18.84 16.79
C TYR A 80 11.21 -18.33 17.11
N HIS A 81 10.24 -18.67 16.26
CA HIS A 81 8.84 -18.29 16.38
C HIS A 81 8.12 -19.11 17.45
N ALA A 82 8.47 -20.38 17.71
CA ALA A 82 7.99 -21.09 18.90
C ALA A 82 8.45 -20.40 20.19
N ILE A 83 9.66 -19.83 20.22
CA ILE A 83 10.15 -19.05 21.37
C ILE A 83 9.41 -17.71 21.50
N THR A 84 9.04 -17.08 20.37
CA THR A 84 8.38 -15.75 20.37
C THR A 84 6.85 -15.86 20.55
N VAL A 85 6.21 -16.92 20.03
CA VAL A 85 4.77 -17.21 20.16
C VAL A 85 4.43 -17.94 21.44
N ALA A 86 5.33 -18.73 22.03
CA ALA A 86 5.12 -19.21 23.40
C ALA A 86 5.06 -18.05 24.42
N ALA A 87 5.58 -16.88 24.07
CA ALA A 87 5.42 -15.65 24.84
C ALA A 87 4.12 -14.88 24.48
N ASP A 88 3.68 -14.89 23.22
CA ASP A 88 2.54 -14.09 22.70
C ASP A 88 1.51 -14.93 21.90
N ALA A 89 0.98 -15.99 22.52
CA ALA A 89 0.02 -16.94 21.92
C ALA A 89 -1.39 -16.38 21.61
N THR A 90 -1.55 -15.05 21.59
CA THR A 90 -2.85 -14.36 21.60
C THR A 90 -3.10 -13.50 20.35
N SER A 91 -2.18 -13.51 19.37
CA SER A 91 -2.33 -12.71 18.16
C SER A 91 -3.13 -13.46 17.06
N ASP A 92 -4.20 -12.84 16.58
CA ASP A 92 -5.06 -13.39 15.52
C ASP A 92 -4.46 -13.28 14.10
N GLN A 93 -3.44 -12.43 13.91
CA GLN A 93 -2.84 -12.17 12.59
C GLN A 93 -1.31 -12.07 12.63
N HIS A 94 -0.66 -12.90 11.81
CA HIS A 94 0.79 -12.93 11.63
C HIS A 94 1.17 -12.39 10.25
N TRP A 95 2.14 -11.48 10.22
CA TRP A 95 2.65 -10.90 8.98
C TRP A 95 4.11 -11.30 8.80
N ILE A 96 4.38 -12.03 7.72
CA ILE A 96 5.72 -12.52 7.41
C ILE A 96 6.21 -11.78 6.19
N ILE A 97 7.34 -11.08 6.32
CA ILE A 97 7.97 -10.33 5.25
C ILE A 97 9.17 -11.12 4.75
N LEU A 98 9.13 -11.54 3.50
CA LEU A 98 10.28 -12.15 2.81
C LEU A 98 10.92 -11.10 1.90
N ASP A 99 12.17 -10.77 2.17
CA ASP A 99 13.00 -9.89 1.33
C ASP A 99 13.87 -10.75 0.41
N ILE A 100 13.37 -10.99 -0.80
CA ILE A 100 14.00 -11.89 -1.77
C ILE A 100 14.57 -11.06 -2.92
N ASP A 101 15.89 -11.13 -3.09
CA ASP A 101 16.53 -10.52 -4.25
C ASP A 101 16.06 -11.19 -5.55
N SER A 102 15.85 -10.36 -6.57
CA SER A 102 15.27 -10.72 -7.86
C SER A 102 16.10 -11.65 -8.74
N HIS A 103 17.36 -11.87 -8.40
CA HIS A 103 18.29 -12.68 -9.21
C HIS A 103 18.27 -14.16 -8.86
N SER A 104 17.43 -14.57 -7.91
CA SER A 104 17.50 -15.89 -7.33
C SER A 104 16.33 -16.77 -7.84
N ASN A 105 16.61 -18.05 -8.14
CA ASN A 105 15.61 -19.08 -8.46
C ASN A 105 14.64 -19.40 -7.31
N TRP A 106 14.63 -18.55 -6.28
CA TRP A 106 13.92 -18.74 -5.02
C TRP A 106 12.46 -18.34 -5.12
N LEU A 107 12.10 -17.52 -6.10
CA LEU A 107 10.73 -17.11 -6.38
C LEU A 107 10.14 -17.99 -7.49
N THR A 108 9.75 -19.23 -7.18
CA THR A 108 8.82 -19.97 -8.06
C THR A 108 7.45 -20.07 -7.38
N PRO A 109 6.35 -20.15 -8.14
CA PRO A 109 5.02 -20.33 -7.57
C PRO A 109 4.93 -21.54 -6.63
N GLU A 110 5.61 -22.63 -6.97
CA GLU A 110 5.67 -23.85 -6.17
C GLU A 110 6.38 -23.64 -4.83
N LYS A 111 7.52 -22.93 -4.82
CA LYS A 111 8.28 -22.61 -3.61
C LYS A 111 7.51 -21.68 -2.68
N ILE A 112 6.83 -20.68 -3.23
CA ILE A 112 5.98 -19.78 -2.43
C ILE A 112 4.79 -20.55 -1.83
N ARG A 113 4.17 -21.46 -2.59
CA ARG A 113 3.10 -22.33 -2.09
C ARG A 113 3.61 -23.24 -0.97
N TYR A 114 4.80 -23.82 -1.13
CA TYR A 114 5.43 -24.63 -0.10
C TYR A 114 5.66 -23.83 1.19
N ILE A 115 6.29 -22.65 1.11
CA ILE A 115 6.50 -21.77 2.28
C ILE A 115 5.17 -21.45 2.97
N TYR A 116 4.15 -21.05 2.20
CA TYR A 116 2.85 -20.70 2.74
C TYR A 116 2.19 -21.89 3.47
N ASN A 117 2.18 -23.08 2.86
CA ASN A 117 1.60 -24.28 3.45
C ASN A 117 2.34 -24.73 4.70
N GLU A 118 3.67 -24.69 4.68
CA GLU A 118 4.50 -25.05 5.84
C GLU A 118 4.26 -24.11 7.02
N LEU A 119 4.19 -22.80 6.77
CA LEU A 119 3.89 -21.80 7.81
C LEU A 119 2.48 -22.00 8.38
N HIS A 120 1.50 -22.27 7.53
CA HIS A 120 0.12 -22.56 7.95
C HIS A 120 0.01 -23.84 8.80
N SER A 121 0.67 -24.92 8.36
CA SER A 121 0.66 -26.20 9.09
C SER A 121 1.29 -26.09 10.48
N SER A 122 2.24 -25.16 10.66
CA SER A 122 3.04 -25.05 11.88
C SER A 122 2.40 -24.17 12.96
N LEU A 123 1.55 -23.23 12.58
CA LEU A 123 1.00 -22.26 13.53
C LEU A 123 -0.35 -22.66 14.15
N SER A 124 -0.95 -23.79 13.77
CA SER A 124 -2.31 -24.18 14.19
C SER A 124 -3.36 -23.06 14.03
N CYS A 125 -3.11 -22.10 13.14
CA CYS A 125 -3.97 -20.94 13.00
C CYS A 125 -5.18 -21.21 12.10
N HIS A 126 -6.23 -20.40 12.27
CA HIS A 126 -7.35 -20.32 11.35
C HIS A 126 -6.92 -19.86 9.94
N GLU A 127 -7.63 -20.31 8.91
CA GLU A 127 -7.38 -19.87 7.53
C GLU A 127 -7.47 -18.33 7.42
N GLY A 128 -6.47 -17.71 6.77
CA GLY A 128 -6.39 -16.24 6.61
C GLY A 128 -5.72 -15.46 7.75
N SER A 129 -5.20 -16.14 8.78
CA SER A 129 -4.42 -15.51 9.86
C SER A 129 -2.99 -15.12 9.44
N ILE A 130 -2.41 -15.81 8.46
CA ILE A 130 -1.05 -15.57 7.98
C ILE A 130 -1.12 -14.76 6.69
N LYS A 131 -0.44 -13.61 6.70
CA LYS A 131 -0.22 -12.79 5.52
C LYS A 131 1.25 -12.79 5.16
N LEU A 132 1.54 -13.28 3.96
CA LEU A 132 2.87 -13.33 3.41
C LEU A 132 3.08 -12.13 2.49
N LEU A 133 4.00 -11.25 2.89
CA LEU A 133 4.41 -10.10 2.12
C LEU A 133 5.80 -10.34 1.54
N ILE A 134 5.94 -10.27 0.23
CA ILE A 134 7.16 -10.61 -0.49
C ILE A 134 7.69 -9.35 -1.16
N GLU A 135 8.85 -8.89 -0.71
CA GLU A 135 9.61 -7.82 -1.34
C GLU A 135 10.56 -8.44 -2.39
N CYS A 136 10.46 -8.01 -3.64
CA CYS A 136 11.40 -8.41 -4.69
C CYS A 136 11.59 -7.30 -5.73
N ASN A 137 12.61 -7.36 -6.58
CA ASN A 137 12.76 -6.34 -7.63
C ASN A 137 11.87 -6.63 -8.84
N LYS A 138 11.84 -7.89 -9.28
CA LYS A 138 11.06 -8.35 -10.40
C LYS A 138 10.36 -9.65 -10.03
N LEU A 139 9.07 -9.72 -10.34
CA LEU A 139 8.31 -10.96 -10.22
C LEU A 139 8.58 -11.83 -11.46
N PRO A 140 8.90 -13.12 -11.30
CA PRO A 140 9.07 -14.03 -12.44
C PRO A 140 7.80 -14.14 -13.28
N ASN A 141 7.97 -14.30 -14.60
CA ASN A 141 6.85 -14.31 -15.56
C ASN A 141 5.81 -15.39 -15.25
N GLU A 142 6.23 -16.48 -14.63
CA GLU A 142 5.37 -17.59 -14.20
C GLU A 142 4.22 -17.14 -13.29
N PHE A 143 4.42 -16.11 -12.45
CA PHE A 143 3.36 -15.58 -11.57
C PHE A 143 2.31 -14.77 -12.32
N TYR A 144 2.65 -14.19 -13.48
CA TYR A 144 1.69 -13.48 -14.31
C TYR A 144 0.89 -14.46 -15.19
N ASN A 145 1.51 -15.58 -15.57
CA ASN A 145 0.91 -16.58 -16.45
C ASN A 145 0.09 -17.62 -15.68
N ASN A 146 0.44 -17.90 -14.41
CA ASN A 146 -0.37 -18.74 -13.52
C ASN A 146 -1.36 -17.88 -12.74
N CYS A 147 -2.46 -17.50 -13.38
CA CYS A 147 -3.63 -16.87 -12.74
C CYS A 147 -4.30 -17.74 -11.65
N SER A 148 -3.76 -18.92 -11.32
CA SER A 148 -4.33 -19.91 -10.39
C SER A 148 -3.60 -20.02 -9.06
N VAL A 149 -2.63 -19.16 -8.73
CA VAL A 149 -2.04 -19.07 -7.38
C VAL A 149 -3.02 -18.36 -6.43
N SER A 150 -4.22 -18.94 -6.28
CA SER A 150 -5.34 -18.57 -5.41
C SER A 150 -5.95 -17.16 -5.61
N ASN A 151 -7.27 -17.03 -5.40
CA ASN A 151 -8.01 -15.76 -5.39
C ASN A 151 -7.59 -14.77 -4.29
N LYS A 152 -6.44 -14.99 -3.63
CA LYS A 152 -5.93 -14.23 -2.48
C LYS A 152 -4.51 -13.67 -2.72
N MET A 153 -4.11 -13.47 -3.98
CA MET A 153 -2.82 -12.89 -4.35
C MET A 153 -2.98 -11.44 -4.86
N PHE A 154 -2.14 -10.53 -4.36
CA PHE A 154 -2.05 -9.14 -4.80
C PHE A 154 -0.62 -8.77 -5.21
N ILE A 155 -0.46 -8.08 -6.34
CA ILE A 155 0.85 -7.62 -6.84
C ILE A 155 0.84 -6.09 -6.92
N LEU A 156 1.71 -5.44 -6.14
CA LEU A 156 1.97 -4.02 -6.19
C LEU A 156 3.30 -3.77 -6.89
N ASN A 157 3.23 -3.21 -8.09
CA ASN A 157 4.41 -2.75 -8.81
C ASN A 157 4.67 -1.25 -8.53
N LEU A 158 5.70 -0.95 -7.77
CA LEU A 158 6.03 0.40 -7.33
C LEU A 158 6.49 1.29 -8.48
N ASP A 159 7.20 0.77 -9.48
CA ASP A 159 7.66 1.57 -10.62
C ASP A 159 6.47 2.07 -11.44
N LYS A 160 5.55 1.16 -11.78
CA LYS A 160 4.28 1.50 -12.45
C LYS A 160 3.44 2.44 -11.60
N PHE A 161 3.39 2.22 -10.28
CA PHE A 161 2.66 3.09 -9.36
C PHE A 161 3.24 4.50 -9.31
N GLN A 162 4.57 4.63 -9.21
CA GLN A 162 5.27 5.92 -9.22
C GLN A 162 5.06 6.67 -10.53
N THR A 163 5.16 6.00 -11.68
CA THR A 163 4.87 6.63 -12.98
C THR A 163 3.45 7.14 -13.04
N ARG A 164 2.47 6.34 -12.59
CA ARG A 164 1.07 6.77 -12.53
C ARG A 164 0.87 7.95 -11.58
N MET A 165 1.52 7.95 -10.42
CA MET A 165 1.42 9.05 -9.48
C MET A 165 2.00 10.34 -10.04
N LYS A 166 3.13 10.29 -10.76
CA LYS A 166 3.70 11.46 -11.46
C LYS A 166 2.74 12.02 -12.52
N LEU A 167 2.06 11.15 -13.27
CA LEU A 167 1.04 11.57 -14.24
C LEU A 167 -0.14 12.26 -13.54
N ILE A 168 -0.62 11.71 -12.43
CA ILE A 168 -1.69 12.31 -11.62
C ILE A 168 -1.24 13.67 -11.07
N GLN A 169 -0.06 13.76 -10.47
CA GLN A 169 0.48 15.02 -9.95
C GLN A 169 0.59 16.10 -11.03
N SER A 170 1.03 15.72 -12.23
CA SER A 170 1.08 16.63 -13.39
C SER A 170 -0.33 17.10 -13.80
N ALA A 171 -1.30 16.18 -13.84
CA ALA A 171 -2.69 16.52 -14.15
C ALA A 171 -3.32 17.45 -13.10
N VAL A 172 -3.08 17.18 -11.81
CA VAL A 172 -3.52 18.03 -10.69
C VAL A 172 -2.90 19.42 -10.81
N ARG A 173 -1.59 19.52 -11.06
CA ARG A 173 -0.92 20.81 -11.25
C ARG A 173 -1.47 21.59 -12.45
N ASN A 174 -1.81 20.91 -13.55
CA ASN A 174 -2.43 21.55 -14.72
C ASN A 174 -3.84 22.07 -14.38
N LEU A 175 -4.62 21.30 -13.62
CA LEU A 175 -5.93 21.71 -13.15
C LEU A 175 -5.84 22.95 -12.24
N GLU A 176 -4.89 22.97 -11.29
CA GLU A 176 -4.62 24.12 -10.42
C GLU A 176 -4.27 25.37 -11.23
N LEU A 177 -3.41 25.25 -12.24
CA LEU A 177 -3.06 26.36 -13.13
C LEU A 177 -4.26 26.88 -13.94
N LYS A 178 -5.10 25.99 -14.46
CA LYS A 178 -6.31 26.37 -15.20
C LYS A 178 -7.34 27.07 -14.30
N LEU A 179 -7.49 26.61 -13.06
CA LEU A 179 -8.32 27.27 -12.06
C LEU A 179 -7.80 28.68 -11.76
N HIS A 180 -6.49 28.85 -11.59
CA HIS A 180 -5.89 30.17 -11.40
C HIS A 180 -6.12 31.11 -12.59
N LEU A 181 -6.00 30.62 -13.83
CA LEU A 181 -6.28 31.43 -15.03
C LEU A 181 -7.76 31.84 -15.12
N LEU A 182 -8.67 30.95 -14.72
CA LEU A 182 -10.10 31.25 -14.67
C LEU A 182 -10.37 32.37 -13.65
N ASP A 183 -9.74 32.29 -12.48
CA ASP A 183 -9.90 33.27 -11.39
C ASP A 183 -9.37 34.66 -11.79
N SER A 184 -8.22 34.71 -12.46
CA SER A 184 -7.71 35.98 -13.02
C SER A 184 -8.62 36.54 -14.10
N THR A 185 -9.18 35.69 -14.96
CA THR A 185 -10.10 36.13 -16.03
C THR A 185 -11.40 36.68 -15.45
N LEU A 186 -11.97 36.01 -14.44
CA LEU A 186 -13.15 36.47 -13.70
C LEU A 186 -12.89 37.83 -13.02
N SER A 187 -11.71 38.00 -12.44
CA SER A 187 -11.29 39.28 -11.84
C SER A 187 -11.23 40.39 -12.88
N SER A 188 -10.62 40.16 -14.04
CA SER A 188 -10.57 41.16 -15.13
C SER A 188 -11.94 41.50 -15.71
N ILE A 189 -12.84 40.50 -15.84
CA ILE A 189 -14.22 40.76 -16.27
C ILE A 189 -14.95 41.63 -15.24
N LYS A 190 -14.76 41.34 -13.94
CA LYS A 190 -15.37 42.12 -12.86
C LYS A 190 -14.87 43.57 -12.86
N GLU A 191 -13.58 43.78 -13.07
CA GLU A 191 -12.99 45.11 -13.23
C GLU A 191 -13.60 45.83 -14.44
N PHE A 192 -13.66 45.18 -15.61
CA PHE A 192 -14.27 45.77 -16.81
C PHE A 192 -15.74 46.20 -16.59
N VAL A 193 -16.53 45.36 -15.94
CA VAL A 193 -17.94 45.68 -15.62
C VAL A 193 -18.02 46.90 -14.70
N ASN A 194 -17.22 46.94 -13.65
CA ASN A 194 -17.23 48.04 -12.68
C ASN A 194 -16.67 49.35 -13.24
N ASP A 195 -15.62 49.28 -14.05
CA ASP A 195 -14.87 50.46 -14.48
C ASP A 195 -15.42 51.08 -15.77
N ILE A 196 -16.07 50.27 -16.62
CA ILE A 196 -16.55 50.73 -17.93
C ILE A 196 -18.07 50.65 -18.02
N ILE A 197 -18.66 49.48 -17.79
CA ILE A 197 -20.09 49.28 -18.03
C ILE A 197 -20.93 50.07 -17.03
N GLU A 198 -20.63 49.98 -15.73
CA GLU A 198 -21.39 50.69 -14.69
C GLU A 198 -21.40 52.22 -14.86
N PRO A 199 -20.26 52.90 -15.10
CA PRO A 199 -20.26 54.34 -15.36
C PRO A 199 -21.05 54.72 -16.60
N TYR A 200 -21.01 53.89 -17.66
CA TYR A 200 -21.73 54.17 -18.89
C TYR A 200 -23.24 54.05 -18.72
N ILE A 201 -23.72 53.05 -17.98
CA ILE A 201 -25.14 52.94 -17.60
C ILE A 201 -25.57 54.19 -16.83
N LYS A 202 -24.80 54.59 -15.81
CA LYS A 202 -25.09 55.81 -15.02
C LYS A 202 -25.10 57.08 -15.88
N TYR A 203 -24.29 57.15 -16.92
CA TYR A 203 -24.28 58.26 -17.88
C TYR A 203 -25.58 58.31 -18.68
N ILE A 204 -25.98 57.19 -19.30
CA ILE A 204 -27.23 57.09 -20.07
C ILE A 204 -28.44 57.43 -19.21
N GLU A 205 -28.50 56.90 -17.98
CA GLU A 205 -29.59 57.20 -17.04
C GLU A 205 -29.70 58.70 -16.74
N LYS A 206 -28.57 59.40 -16.62
CA LYS A 206 -28.55 60.86 -16.41
C LYS A 206 -29.00 61.63 -17.65
N GLU A 207 -28.51 61.28 -18.84
CA GLU A 207 -28.92 61.93 -20.10
C GLU A 207 -30.43 61.78 -20.36
N HIS A 208 -31.02 60.61 -20.03
CA HIS A 208 -32.43 60.39 -20.26
C HIS A 208 -33.34 61.31 -19.45
N ILE A 209 -32.92 61.70 -18.23
CA ILE A 209 -33.65 62.65 -17.38
C ILE A 209 -33.68 64.06 -18.00
N TYR A 210 -32.62 64.46 -18.71
CA TYR A 210 -32.52 65.79 -19.33
C TYR A 210 -33.36 65.96 -20.59
N HIS A 211 -33.75 64.88 -21.26
CA HIS A 211 -34.56 64.94 -22.47
C HIS A 211 -36.06 64.71 -22.25
N THR A 212 -36.49 64.33 -21.04
CA THR A 212 -37.91 64.16 -20.68
C THR A 212 -38.55 65.39 -20.02
N HIS A 213 -37.79 66.48 -19.84
CA HIS A 213 -38.29 67.80 -19.47
C HIS A 213 -38.20 68.77 -20.64
#